data_AF-A0A652M379-F1
#
_entry.id   AF-A0A652M379-F1
#
_cell.length_a   1.000
_cell.length_b   1.000
_cell.length_c   1.000
_cell.angle_alpha   90.00
_cell.angle_beta   90.00
_cell.angle_gamma   90.00
#
_symmetry.space_group_name_H-M   'P 1'
#
loop_
_entity.id
_entity.type
_entity.pdbx_description
1 polymer ?
#
loop_
_entity_poly.entity_id
_entity_poly.type
_entity_poly.pdbx_seq_one_letter_code
_entity_poly.pdbx_strand_id
1 'polypeptide(L)'
;TDPEGAALTLRTAMNLIHLYSVVSEPFIPASAKAMRSAFALADDTAAWVSADEAKSLDAVPAGTAFTVPPVLFAKITDEDLESYKERFGGAPE
;
A
#
# COMPACT_ATOMS: atom_id res chain seq x y z
N THR A 1 5.91 22.83 17.54
CA THR A 1 5.12 21.74 16.93
C THR A 1 3.86 22.36 16.37
N ASP A 2 3.60 22.18 15.08
CA ASP A 2 2.44 22.73 14.36
C ASP A 2 1.41 21.59 14.14
N PRO A 3 0.32 21.54 14.92
CA PRO A 3 -0.68 20.48 14.81
C PRO A 3 -1.43 20.50 13.48
N GLU A 4 -1.63 21.68 12.88
CA GLU A 4 -2.37 21.83 11.62
C GLU A 4 -1.53 21.30 10.45
N GLY A 5 -0.24 21.65 10.41
CA GLY A 5 0.71 21.10 9.45
C GLY A 5 0.87 19.58 9.55
N ALA A 6 0.86 19.03 10.77
CA ALA A 6 0.89 17.59 10.99
C ALA A 6 -0.38 16.90 10.47
N ALA A 7 -1.55 17.48 10.74
CA ALA A 7 -2.83 16.95 10.26
C ALA A 7 -2.93 16.99 8.72
N LEU A 8 -2.43 18.05 8.08
CA LEU A 8 -2.35 18.15 6.62
C LEU A 8 -1.49 17.03 6.04
N THR A 9 -0.27 16.86 6.57
CA THR A 9 0.68 15.83 6.10
C THR A 9 0.06 14.44 6.21
N LEU A 10 -0.61 14.14 7.32
CA LEU A 10 -1.21 12.84 7.55
C LEU A 10 -2.38 12.56 6.59
N ARG A 11 -3.28 13.53 6.36
CA ARG A 11 -4.38 13.38 5.38
C ARG A 11 -3.85 13.13 3.97
N THR A 12 -2.82 13.87 3.57
CA THR A 12 -2.18 13.69 2.26
C THR A 12 -1.57 12.30 2.14
N ALA A 13 -0.82 11.85 3.16
CA ALA A 13 -0.21 10.52 3.16
C ALA A 13 -1.26 9.40 3.09
N MET A 14 -2.37 9.51 3.83
CA MET A 14 -3.46 8.53 3.81
C MET A 14 -4.12 8.42 2.43
N ASN A 15 -4.40 9.55 1.79
CA ASN A 15 -4.96 9.56 0.43
C ASN A 15 -3.97 8.98 -0.59
N LEU A 16 -2.68 9.24 -0.44
CA LEU A 16 -1.66 8.64 -1.29
C LEU A 16 -1.57 7.12 -1.12
N ILE A 17 -1.68 6.59 0.12
CA ILE A 17 -1.70 5.15 0.36
C ILE A 17 -2.90 4.51 -0.37
N HIS A 18 -4.09 5.10 -0.27
CA HIS A 18 -5.27 4.61 -0.98
C HIS A 18 -5.07 4.67 -2.50
N LEU A 19 -4.64 5.81 -3.05
CA LEU A 19 -4.34 5.97 -4.47
C LEU A 19 -3.37 4.89 -5.00
N TYR A 20 -2.24 4.67 -4.32
CA TYR A 20 -1.26 3.68 -4.73
C TYR A 20 -1.79 2.25 -4.56
N SER A 21 -2.68 2.00 -3.62
CA SER A 21 -3.35 0.71 -3.51
C SER A 21 -4.18 0.38 -4.75
N VAL A 22 -4.86 1.36 -5.34
CA VAL A 22 -5.67 1.18 -6.56
C VAL A 22 -4.77 0.95 -7.77
N VAL A 23 -3.80 1.83 -8.00
CA VAL A 23 -2.92 1.76 -9.18
C VAL A 23 -2.02 0.51 -9.17
N SER A 24 -1.67 0.02 -7.98
CA SER A 24 -0.76 -1.13 -7.84
C SER A 24 -1.47 -2.49 -7.86
N GLU A 25 -2.80 -2.52 -7.76
CA GLU A 25 -3.59 -3.76 -7.71
C GLU A 25 -3.28 -4.76 -8.85
N PRO A 26 -3.07 -4.33 -10.11
CA PRO A 26 -2.74 -5.26 -11.20
C PRO A 26 -1.37 -5.93 -11.08
N PHE A 27 -0.46 -5.38 -10.26
CA PHE A 27 0.94 -5.85 -10.15
C PHE A 27 1.21 -6.57 -8.83
N ILE A 28 0.65 -6.07 -7.73
CA ILE A 28 0.87 -6.56 -6.36
C ILE A 28 -0.47 -6.65 -5.59
N PRO A 29 -1.42 -7.50 -6.02
CA PRO A 29 -2.79 -7.51 -5.50
C PRO A 29 -2.87 -7.78 -3.99
N ALA A 30 -1.98 -8.59 -3.44
CA ALA A 30 -1.95 -8.87 -2.00
C ALA A 30 -1.56 -7.63 -1.18
N SER A 31 -0.51 -6.91 -1.58
CA SER A 31 -0.06 -5.68 -0.92
C SER A 31 -1.05 -4.54 -1.14
N ALA A 32 -1.63 -4.43 -2.33
CA ALA A 32 -2.72 -3.50 -2.63
C ALA A 32 -3.92 -3.71 -1.69
N LYS A 33 -4.36 -4.96 -1.51
CA LYS A 33 -5.42 -5.30 -0.56
C LYS A 33 -5.06 -4.94 0.88
N ALA A 34 -3.82 -5.19 1.30
CA ALA A 34 -3.36 -4.82 2.64
C ALA A 34 -3.38 -3.29 2.85
N MET A 35 -2.99 -2.51 1.84
CA MET A 35 -3.08 -1.05 1.87
C MET A 35 -4.53 -0.55 1.91
N ARG A 36 -5.43 -1.07 1.06
CA ARG A 36 -6.87 -0.72 1.10
C ARG A 36 -7.50 -1.04 2.45
N SER A 37 -7.19 -2.22 3.00
CA SER A 37 -7.74 -2.67 4.29
C SER A 37 -7.28 -1.83 5.49
N ALA A 38 -6.30 -0.94 5.30
CA ALA A 38 -5.92 0.01 6.33
C ALA A 38 -7.04 1.01 6.63
N PHE A 39 -7.96 1.27 5.69
CA PHE A 39 -9.03 2.25 5.82
C PHE A 39 -10.41 1.59 5.90
N ALA A 40 -11.26 2.06 6.81
CA ALA A 40 -12.65 1.62 6.92
C ALA A 40 -13.54 2.42 5.94
N LEU A 41 -13.34 2.22 4.64
CA LEU A 41 -14.15 2.85 3.58
C LEU A 41 -15.31 1.94 3.19
N ALA A 42 -16.54 2.47 3.23
CA ALA A 42 -17.69 1.79 2.65
C ALA A 42 -17.58 1.84 1.11
N ASP A 43 -17.89 0.72 0.46
CA ASP A 43 -18.00 0.62 -1.00
C ASP A 43 -16.72 1.01 -1.79
N ASP A 44 -15.53 0.74 -1.23
CA ASP A 44 -14.26 0.90 -1.95
C ASP A 44 -14.11 -0.17 -3.04
N THR A 45 -14.70 0.10 -4.21
CA THR A 45 -14.67 -0.76 -5.40
C THR A 45 -13.89 -0.13 -6.55
N ALA A 46 -13.04 0.86 -6.27
CA ALA A 46 -12.30 1.59 -7.28
C ALA A 46 -11.30 0.66 -7.99
N ALA A 47 -11.52 0.40 -9.29
CA ALA A 47 -10.62 -0.43 -10.09
C ALA A 47 -9.52 0.39 -10.81
N TRP A 48 -9.72 1.70 -10.93
CA TRP A 48 -8.79 2.62 -11.57
C TRP A 48 -9.07 4.07 -11.13
N VAL A 49 -8.15 4.99 -11.46
CA VAL A 49 -8.26 6.42 -11.17
C VAL A 49 -7.90 7.25 -12.40
N SER A 50 -8.65 8.31 -12.64
CA SER A 50 -8.29 9.36 -13.60
C SER A 50 -7.17 10.26 -13.05
N ALA A 51 -6.55 11.05 -13.92
CA ALA A 51 -5.53 12.01 -13.52
C ALA A 51 -6.06 13.10 -12.58
N ASP A 52 -7.35 13.44 -12.66
CA ASP A 52 -7.94 14.48 -11.82
C ASP A 52 -8.32 13.91 -10.45
N GLU A 53 -8.85 12.68 -10.38
CA GLU A 53 -9.07 11.95 -9.12
C GLU A 53 -7.75 11.68 -8.39
N ALA A 54 -6.67 11.37 -9.12
CA ALA A 54 -5.36 11.19 -8.51
C ALA A 54 -4.80 12.49 -7.91
N LYS A 55 -5.15 13.66 -8.45
CA LYS A 55 -4.70 14.96 -7.96
C LYS A 55 -5.55 15.51 -6.81
N SER A 56 -6.83 15.15 -6.74
CA SER A 56 -7.74 15.66 -5.72
C SER A 56 -7.36 15.18 -4.31
N LEU A 57 -6.84 13.95 -4.20
CA LEU A 57 -6.43 13.34 -2.92
C LEU A 57 -7.54 13.45 -1.86
N ASP A 58 -8.76 13.12 -2.24
CA ASP A 58 -9.97 13.20 -1.40
C ASP A 58 -10.72 11.86 -1.26
N ALA A 59 -10.13 10.76 -1.73
CA ALA A 59 -10.68 9.41 -1.66
C ALA A 59 -10.85 8.88 -0.22
N VAL A 60 -10.07 9.41 0.73
CA VAL A 60 -10.17 9.10 2.17
C VAL A 60 -10.75 10.31 2.91
N PRO A 61 -12.05 10.31 3.26
CA PRO A 61 -12.68 11.41 3.97
C PRO A 61 -12.07 11.65 5.35
N ALA A 62 -12.10 12.90 5.81
CA ALA A 62 -11.69 13.23 7.17
C ALA A 62 -12.55 12.48 8.21
N GLY A 63 -11.90 11.96 9.26
CA GLY A 63 -12.57 11.15 10.28
C GLY A 63 -12.69 9.66 9.94
N THR A 64 -12.22 9.22 8.76
CA THR A 64 -12.11 7.80 8.42
C THR A 64 -11.19 7.10 9.41
N ALA A 65 -11.70 6.06 10.08
CA ALA A 65 -10.89 5.23 10.94
C ALA A 65 -9.87 4.45 10.11
N PHE A 66 -8.64 4.36 10.61
CA PHE A 66 -7.60 3.58 9.96
C PHE A 66 -6.88 2.68 10.97
N THR A 67 -6.31 1.60 10.47
CA THR A 67 -5.42 0.72 11.21
C THR A 67 -4.01 0.85 10.67
N VAL A 68 -3.01 0.58 11.50
CA VAL A 68 -1.62 0.56 11.05
C VAL A 68 -1.35 -0.82 10.44
N PRO A 69 -1.09 -0.91 9.12
CA PRO A 69 -0.82 -2.19 8.48
C PRO A 69 0.53 -2.75 8.94
N PRO A 70 0.70 -4.08 8.92
CA PRO A 70 2.00 -4.70 9.15
C PRO A 70 2.99 -4.33 8.04
N VAL A 71 4.26 -4.72 8.20
CA VAL A 71 5.28 -4.56 7.16
C VAL A 71 4.81 -5.21 5.86
N LEU A 72 4.64 -4.40 4.80
CA LEU A 72 4.11 -4.86 3.52
C LEU A 72 5.10 -5.73 2.73
N PHE A 73 6.40 -5.46 2.88
CA PHE A 73 7.46 -6.16 2.16
C PHE A 73 8.56 -6.54 3.13
N ALA A 74 8.66 -7.83 3.43
CA ALA A 74 9.78 -8.37 4.17
C ALA A 74 11.02 -8.40 3.25
N LYS A 75 12.18 -8.06 3.82
CA LYS A 75 13.45 -8.21 3.13
C LYS A 75 13.75 -9.70 2.93
N ILE A 76 14.15 -10.07 1.71
CA ILE A 76 14.77 -11.37 1.45
C ILE A 76 16.20 -11.32 1.98
N THR A 77 16.53 -12.21 2.92
CA THR A 77 17.87 -12.30 3.49
C THR A 77 18.81 -13.10 2.59
N ASP A 78 20.12 -13.01 2.84
CA ASP A 78 21.10 -13.82 2.12
C ASP A 78 20.91 -15.32 2.42
N GLU A 79 20.46 -15.65 3.62
CA GLU A 79 20.11 -17.01 4.04
C GLU A 79 18.86 -17.54 3.32
N ASP A 80 17.82 -16.73 3.18
CA ASP A 80 16.63 -17.08 2.37
C ASP A 80 17.04 -17.36 0.92
N LEU A 81 17.88 -16.49 0.36
CA LEU A 81 18.34 -16.61 -1.01
C LEU A 81 19.13 -17.90 -1.23
N GLU A 82 20.05 -18.24 -0.33
CA GLU A 82 20.84 -19.47 -0.43
C GLU A 82 19.95 -20.71 -0.33
N SER A 83 19.02 -20.72 0.64
CA SER A 83 18.04 -21.81 0.78
C SER A 83 17.19 -22.00 -0.48
N TYR A 84 16.77 -20.91 -1.13
CA TYR A 84 16.02 -20.99 -2.38
C TYR A 84 16.86 -21.52 -3.54
N LYS A 85 18.13 -21.15 -3.63
CA LYS A 85 19.05 -21.69 -4.65
C LYS A 85 19.29 -23.19 -4.45
N GLU A 86 19.55 -23.64 -3.23
CA GLU A 86 19.73 -25.07 -2.95
C GLU A 86 18.49 -25.89 -3.32
N ARG A 87 17.30 -25.36 -3.00
CA ARG A 87 16.03 -26.07 -3.23
C ARG A 87 15.55 -26.02 -4.67
N PHE A 88 15.77 -24.91 -5.38
CA PHE A 88 15.14 -24.62 -6.68
C PHE A 88 16.13 -24.27 -7.80
N GLY A 89 17.43 -24.14 -7.52
CA GLY A 89 18.45 -23.66 -8.47
C GLY A 89 18.95 -24.68 -9.49
N GLY A 90 18.54 -25.94 -9.39
CA GLY A 90 19.04 -27.03 -10.24
C GLY A 90 20.45 -27.47 -9.88
N ALA A 91 20.94 -28.53 -10.55
CA ALA A 91 22.33 -28.98 -10.36
C ALA A 91 23.28 -28.01 -11.11
N PRO A 92 24.39 -27.58 -10.49
CA PRO A 92 25.44 -26.91 -11.23
C PRO A 92 25.99 -27.90 -12.28
N GLU A 93 25.98 -27.51 -13.55
CA GLU A 93 26.82 -28.20 -14.56
C GLU A 93 28.30 -28.00 -14.25
#